data_AF-A0A945K4C7-F1
#
_entry.id   AF-A0A945K4C7-F1
#
_cell.length_a   1.000
_cell.length_b   1.000
_cell.length_c   1.000
_cell.angle_alpha   90.00
_cell.angle_beta   90.00
_cell.angle_gamma   90.00
#
_symmetry.space_group_name_H-M   'P 1'
#
loop_
_entity.id
_entity.type
_entity.pdbx_description
1 polymer ?
#
loop_
_entity_poly.entity_id
_entity_poly.type
_entity_poly.pdbx_seq_one_letter_code
_entity_poly.pdbx_strand_id
1 'polypeptide(L)'
;MIVNMGLIILGSSLIPIPEDFDPMNAINWESTNFIFPFLAHAIGTLVGAFLTAKIANSYHLPLAISIGVFFLIGGITMVYILPAPVWFICTDLIAAYIPMGYIGWIISKKV
;
A
#
# COMPACT_ATOMS: atom_id res chain seq x y z
N MET A 1 -0.93 -10.24 2.48
CA MET A 1 -1.68 -9.80 3.69
C MET A 1 -0.81 -9.64 4.93
N ILE A 2 0.20 -10.49 5.21
CA ILE A 2 1.00 -10.41 6.44
C ILE A 2 1.65 -9.02 6.65
N VAL A 3 2.32 -8.49 5.63
CA VAL A 3 2.96 -7.16 5.71
C VAL A 3 1.94 -6.05 5.99
N ASN A 4 0.82 -6.06 5.27
CA ASN A 4 -0.23 -5.06 5.41
C ASN A 4 -0.83 -5.09 6.83
N MET A 5 -1.34 -6.24 7.28
CA MET A 5 -1.93 -6.36 8.61
C MET A 5 -0.93 -6.09 9.73
N GLY A 6 0.33 -6.51 9.55
CA GLY A 6 1.40 -6.20 10.51
C GLY A 6 1.64 -4.70 10.66
N LEU A 7 1.65 -3.96 9.55
CA LEU A 7 1.79 -2.50 9.59
C LEU A 7 0.56 -1.81 10.19
N ILE A 8 -0.65 -2.28 9.92
CA ILE A 8 -1.86 -1.72 10.54
C ILE A 8 -1.87 -1.93 12.05
N ILE A 9 -1.54 -3.12 12.53
CA ILE A 9 -1.44 -3.43 13.97
C ILE A 9 -0.33 -2.61 14.64
N LEU A 10 0.82 -2.48 13.98
CA LEU A 10 1.90 -1.64 14.49
C LEU A 10 1.45 -0.18 14.57
N GLY A 11 0.75 0.31 13.55
CA GLY A 11 0.24 1.67 13.51
C GLY A 11 -0.71 2.01 14.64
N SER A 12 -1.68 1.14 14.92
CA SER A 12 -2.63 1.34 16.02
C SER A 12 -1.97 1.29 17.40
N SER A 13 -0.82 0.61 17.53
CA SER A 13 -0.04 0.61 18.77
C SER A 13 0.81 1.87 18.98
N LEU A 14 1.21 2.54 17.88
CA LEU A 14 2.12 3.69 17.91
C LEU A 14 1.41 5.04 17.81
N ILE A 15 0.28 5.08 17.12
CA ILE A 15 -0.53 6.29 16.93
C ILE A 15 -1.83 6.09 17.71
N PRO A 16 -1.99 6.77 18.86
CA PRO A 16 -3.21 6.71 19.64
C PRO A 16 -4.40 7.16 18.78
N ILE A 17 -5.45 6.36 18.81
CA ILE A 17 -6.69 6.63 18.10
C ILE A 17 -7.64 7.35 19.08
N PRO A 18 -8.23 8.50 18.71
CA PRO A 18 -9.25 9.18 19.52
C PRO A 18 -10.47 8.28 19.82
N GLU A 19 -11.18 8.55 20.92
CA GLU A 19 -12.40 7.78 21.28
C GLU A 19 -13.51 7.87 20.22
N ASP A 20 -13.56 8.97 19.47
CA ASP A 20 -14.55 9.26 18.42
C ASP A 20 -14.05 8.94 17.00
N PHE A 21 -12.94 8.21 16.87
CA PHE A 21 -12.40 7.83 15.57
C PHE A 21 -13.34 6.88 14.82
N ASP A 22 -13.79 7.32 13.65
CA ASP A 22 -14.53 6.48 12.72
C ASP A 22 -13.57 5.82 11.71
N PRO A 23 -13.27 4.51 11.84
CA PRO A 23 -12.39 3.80 10.92
C PRO A 23 -12.98 3.66 9.50
N MET A 24 -14.28 3.92 9.32
CA MET A 24 -14.98 3.81 8.04
C MET A 24 -15.24 5.19 7.39
N ASN A 25 -14.68 6.26 7.95
CA ASN A 25 -14.77 7.59 7.38
C ASN A 25 -13.47 8.38 7.60
N ALA A 26 -12.58 8.31 6.61
CA ALA A 26 -11.27 8.94 6.68
C ALA A 26 -11.29 10.45 6.40
N ILE A 27 -12.44 11.06 6.08
CA ILE A 27 -12.49 12.47 5.66
C ILE A 27 -11.96 13.44 6.72
N ASN A 28 -12.16 13.11 8.00
CA ASN A 28 -11.77 13.93 9.15
C ASN A 28 -10.60 13.33 9.94
N TRP A 29 -9.90 12.34 9.38
CA TRP A 29 -8.74 11.80 10.06
C TRP A 29 -7.61 12.81 10.11
N GLU A 30 -6.90 12.84 11.24
CA GLU A 30 -5.61 13.50 11.34
C GLU A 30 -4.61 12.93 10.32
N SER A 31 -3.75 13.79 9.77
CA SER A 31 -2.75 13.41 8.76
C SER A 31 -1.86 12.23 9.19
N THR A 32 -1.59 12.12 10.49
CA THR A 32 -0.80 11.02 11.09
C THR A 32 -1.48 9.66 10.95
N ASN A 33 -2.81 9.61 10.97
CA ASN A 33 -3.57 8.36 10.87
C ASN A 33 -3.52 7.74 9.47
N PHE A 34 -3.08 8.50 8.46
CA PHE A 34 -2.88 8.02 7.09
C PHE A 34 -1.52 7.34 6.86
N ILE A 35 -0.56 7.55 7.75
CA ILE A 35 0.82 7.06 7.58
C ILE A 35 0.83 5.53 7.44
N PHE A 36 0.20 4.83 8.37
CA PHE A 36 0.23 3.36 8.37
C PHE A 36 -0.61 2.71 7.27
N PRO A 37 -1.82 3.21 6.93
CA PRO A 37 -2.53 2.78 5.72
C PRO A 37 -1.67 2.92 4.46
N PHE A 38 -1.05 4.08 4.24
CA PHE A 38 -0.17 4.30 3.09
C PHE A 38 1.01 3.34 3.09
N LEU A 39 1.70 3.16 4.22
CA LEU A 39 2.81 2.22 4.34
C LEU A 39 2.35 0.78 4.09
N ALA A 40 1.18 0.39 4.59
CA ALA A 40 0.60 -0.93 4.41
C ALA A 40 0.32 -1.24 2.94
N HIS A 41 -0.13 -0.24 2.16
CA HIS A 41 -0.27 -0.35 0.70
C HIS A 41 1.09 -0.38 0.00
N ALA A 42 1.94 0.61 0.28
CA ALA A 42 3.20 0.81 -0.42
C ALA A 42 4.20 -0.34 -0.20
N ILE A 43 4.46 -0.68 1.07
CA ILE A 43 5.38 -1.77 1.44
C ILE A 43 4.75 -3.12 1.09
N GLY A 44 3.42 -3.26 1.23
CA GLY A 44 2.69 -4.44 0.79
C GLY A 44 2.92 -4.75 -0.70
N THR A 45 2.74 -3.73 -1.56
CA THR A 45 3.00 -3.84 -3.00
C THR A 45 4.46 -4.14 -3.29
N LEU A 46 5.39 -3.40 -2.66
CA LEU A 46 6.82 -3.57 -2.87
C LEU A 46 7.28 -4.99 -2.53
N VAL A 47 6.90 -5.51 -1.37
CA VAL A 47 7.30 -6.85 -0.94
C VAL A 47 6.71 -7.90 -1.87
N GLY A 48 5.44 -7.77 -2.26
CA GLY A 48 4.82 -8.66 -3.23
C GLY A 48 5.57 -8.68 -4.56
N ALA A 49 5.82 -7.51 -5.14
CA ALA A 49 6.53 -7.38 -6.41
C ALA A 49 7.98 -7.86 -6.34
N PHE A 50 8.70 -7.56 -5.24
CA PHE A 50 10.05 -8.05 -4.98
C PHE A 50 10.10 -9.57 -4.96
N LEU A 51 9.23 -10.21 -4.17
CA LEU A 51 9.19 -11.67 -4.05
C LEU A 51 8.82 -12.31 -5.40
N THR A 52 7.81 -11.78 -6.09
CA THR A 52 7.42 -12.24 -7.43
C THR A 52 8.59 -12.16 -8.41
N ALA A 53 9.29 -11.04 -8.47
CA ALA A 53 10.45 -10.89 -9.35
C ALA A 53 11.62 -11.78 -8.95
N LYS A 54 11.80 -12.09 -7.66
CA LYS A 54 12.89 -12.93 -7.15
C LYS A 54 12.69 -14.41 -7.48
N ILE A 55 11.45 -14.89 -7.47
CA ILE A 55 11.13 -16.31 -7.71
C ILE A 55 10.76 -16.60 -9.17
N ALA A 56 10.45 -15.58 -9.97
CA ALA A 56 10.14 -15.75 -11.39
C ALA A 56 11.34 -16.32 -12.15
N ASN A 57 11.08 -17.28 -13.05
CA ASN A 57 12.11 -17.84 -13.95
C ASN A 57 12.35 -16.98 -15.20
N SER A 58 11.34 -16.20 -15.61
CA SER A 58 11.37 -15.27 -16.75
C SER A 58 10.32 -14.18 -16.57
N TYR A 59 10.36 -13.13 -17.38
CA TYR A 59 9.41 -12.00 -17.34
C TYR A 59 9.31 -11.27 -15.99
N HIS A 60 10.44 -11.16 -15.27
CA HIS A 60 10.54 -10.59 -13.93
C HIS A 60 9.85 -9.21 -13.79
N LEU A 61 10.10 -8.29 -14.74
CA LEU A 61 9.51 -6.96 -14.70
C LEU A 61 7.99 -6.98 -14.97
N PRO A 62 7.49 -7.57 -16.06
CA PRO A 62 6.04 -7.70 -16.28
C PRO A 62 5.31 -8.35 -15.10
N LEU A 63 5.89 -9.41 -14.50
CA LEU A 63 5.29 -10.09 -13.35
C LEU A 63 5.33 -9.25 -12.08
N ALA A 64 6.38 -8.44 -11.84
CA ALA A 64 6.40 -7.50 -10.73
C ALA A 64 5.37 -6.37 -10.90
N ILE A 65 5.25 -5.83 -12.11
CA ILE A 65 4.29 -4.78 -12.42
C ILE A 65 2.86 -5.29 -12.32
N SER A 66 2.58 -6.56 -12.66
CA SER A 66 1.24 -7.13 -12.49
C SER A 66 0.80 -7.17 -11.02
N ILE A 67 1.73 -7.34 -10.07
CA ILE A 67 1.45 -7.17 -8.64
C ILE A 67 1.06 -5.73 -8.32
N GLY A 68 1.80 -4.75 -8.85
CA GLY A 68 1.46 -3.33 -8.69
C GLY A 68 0.07 -2.99 -9.25
N VAL A 69 -0.26 -3.52 -10.43
CA VAL A 69 -1.58 -3.33 -11.06
C VAL A 69 -2.68 -4.00 -10.22
N PHE A 70 -2.44 -5.22 -9.73
CA PHE A 70 -3.41 -5.92 -8.88
C PHE A 70 -3.71 -5.15 -7.59
N PHE A 71 -2.68 -4.61 -6.93
CA PHE A 71 -2.89 -3.77 -5.75
C PHE A 71 -3.55 -2.43 -6.09
N LEU A 72 -3.23 -1.81 -7.24
CA LEU A 72 -3.88 -0.58 -7.70
C LEU A 72 -5.39 -0.78 -7.89
N ILE A 73 -5.83 -1.94 -8.42
CA ILE A 73 -7.26 -2.26 -8.52
C ILE A 73 -7.89 -2.29 -7.12
N GLY A 74 -7.21 -2.87 -6.14
CA GLY A 74 -7.64 -2.82 -4.73
C GLY A 74 -7.71 -1.40 -4.18
N GLY A 75 -6.70 -0.57 -4.45
CA GLY A 75 -6.67 0.84 -4.04
C GLY A 75 -7.81 1.65 -4.65
N ILE A 76 -8.06 1.50 -5.96
CA ILE A 76 -9.19 2.13 -6.66
C ILE A 76 -10.51 1.65 -6.04
N THR A 77 -10.63 0.36 -5.74
CA THR A 77 -11.82 -0.18 -5.06
C THR A 77 -12.03 0.49 -3.70
N MET A 78 -10.96 0.71 -2.92
CA MET A 78 -11.03 1.40 -1.63
C MET A 78 -11.49 2.85 -1.73
N VAL A 79 -11.19 3.57 -2.81
CA VAL A 79 -11.69 4.93 -3.04
C VAL A 79 -13.23 4.98 -3.11
N TYR A 80 -13.87 3.93 -3.59
CA TYR A 80 -15.35 3.84 -3.64
C TYR A 80 -15.97 3.39 -2.32
N ILE A 81 -15.20 2.72 -1.46
CA ILE A 81 -15.69 2.16 -0.18
C ILE A 81 -15.47 3.15 0.97
N LEU A 82 -14.30 3.77 1.03
CA LEU A 82 -13.87 4.60 2.16
C LEU A 82 -13.76 6.06 1.73
N PRO A 83 -14.64 6.95 2.22
CA PRO A 83 -14.49 8.39 2.00
C PRO A 83 -13.16 8.87 2.58
N ALA A 84 -12.36 9.56 1.76
CA ALA A 84 -11.05 10.07 2.16
C ALA A 84 -10.74 11.41 1.47
N PRO A 85 -9.83 12.24 2.02
CA PRO A 85 -9.41 13.48 1.39
C PRO A 85 -8.74 13.21 0.03
N VAL A 86 -9.03 14.05 -0.96
CA VAL A 86 -8.51 13.91 -2.33
C VAL A 86 -6.99 13.85 -2.37
N TRP A 87 -6.30 14.64 -1.53
CA TRP A 87 -4.83 14.63 -1.47
C TRP A 87 -4.29 13.24 -1.10
N PHE A 88 -4.95 12.53 -0.18
CA PHE A 88 -4.53 11.21 0.25
C PHE A 88 -4.80 10.18 -0.84
N ILE A 89 -6.00 10.22 -1.43
CA ILE A 89 -6.37 9.35 -2.56
C ILE A 89 -5.34 9.47 -3.68
N CYS A 90 -5.00 10.70 -4.10
CA CYS A 90 -4.01 10.91 -5.15
C CYS A 90 -2.62 10.39 -4.73
N THR A 91 -2.18 10.69 -3.50
CA THR A 91 -0.87 10.25 -2.99
C THR A 91 -0.78 8.72 -2.99
N ASP A 92 -1.81 8.04 -2.49
CA ASP A 92 -1.88 6.59 -2.38
C ASP A 92 -1.92 5.93 -3.76
N LEU A 93 -2.86 6.32 -4.63
CA LEU A 93 -3.01 5.74 -5.97
C LEU A 93 -1.77 5.93 -6.85
N ILE A 94 -1.10 7.08 -6.73
CA ILE A 94 0.07 7.38 -7.55
C ILE A 94 1.30 6.66 -7.01
N ALA A 95 1.55 6.70 -5.69
CA ALA A 95 2.84 6.29 -5.13
C ALA A 95 2.86 4.87 -4.59
N ALA A 96 1.76 4.35 -4.01
CA ALA A 96 1.78 3.11 -3.24
C ALA A 96 1.73 1.83 -4.10
N TYR A 97 1.44 1.95 -5.40
CA TYR A 97 1.15 0.80 -6.26
C TYR A 97 2.22 0.60 -7.35
N ILE A 98 2.02 1.18 -8.54
CA ILE A 98 2.90 0.96 -9.69
C ILE A 98 4.36 1.34 -9.40
N PRO A 99 4.68 2.50 -8.76
CA PRO A 99 6.05 2.81 -8.41
C PRO A 99 6.67 1.80 -7.45
N MET A 100 5.92 1.33 -6.45
CA MET A 100 6.41 0.32 -5.50
C MET A 100 6.59 -1.05 -6.15
N GLY A 101 5.75 -1.41 -7.13
CA GLY A 101 5.96 -2.59 -7.96
C GLY A 101 7.27 -2.53 -8.75
N TYR A 102 7.55 -1.38 -9.35
CA TYR A 102 8.79 -1.13 -10.07
C TYR A 102 10.03 -1.13 -9.15
N ILE A 103 9.94 -0.48 -7.99
CA ILE A 103 11.00 -0.47 -6.97
C ILE A 103 11.27 -1.89 -6.46
N GLY A 104 10.24 -2.69 -6.20
CA GLY A 104 10.37 -4.10 -5.81
C GLY A 104 11.18 -4.91 -6.82
N TRP A 105 10.93 -4.72 -8.12
CA TRP A 105 11.74 -5.32 -9.19
C TRP A 105 13.17 -4.78 -9.24
N ILE A 106 13.40 -3.48 -9.02
CA ILE A 106 14.76 -2.94 -8.96
C ILE A 106 15.56 -3.61 -7.84
N ILE A 107 14.96 -3.73 -6.65
CA ILE A 107 15.61 -4.33 -5.49
C ILE A 107 15.90 -5.81 -5.75
N SER A 108 15.00 -6.54 -6.40
CA SER A 108 15.19 -7.97 -6.69
C SER A 108 16.35 -8.26 -7.64
N LYS A 109 16.85 -7.26 -8.38
CA LYS A 109 18.04 -7.41 -9.24
C LYS A 109 19.35 -7.18 -8.50
N LYS A 110 19.31 -6.54 -7.32
CA LYS A 110 20.51 -6.15 -6.55
C LYS A 110 20.91 -7.17 -5.48
N VAL A 111 20.01 -8.10 -5.18
CA VAL A 111 20.12 -9.18 -4.19
C VAL A 111 19.84 -10.47 -4.92
#